data_AF-A0A1S9M730-F1
#
_entry.id   AF-A0A1S9M730-F1
#
_cell.length_a   1.000
_cell.length_b   1.000
_cell.length_c   1.000
_cell.angle_alpha   90.00
_cell.angle_beta   90.00
_cell.angle_gamma   90.00
#
_symmetry.space_group_name_H-M   'P 1'
#
loop_
_entity.id
_entity.type
_entity.pdbx_description
1 polymer ?
#
loop_
_entity_poly.entity_id
_entity_poly.type
_entity_poly.pdbx_seq_one_letter_code
_entity_poly.pdbx_strand_id
1 'polypeptide(L)'
;LVKETACLSAEDRCAVDEELAADTGTFDGAGDKAILAAARAAAYRRDPRTVTERASHAATERHVSLRPAPDTMTYLTALLPVAQGVAVHAALSRHADTLRNAGEETRTRGQIMADTLVERTTGTPAGISGVEIQLVMTDRTLFQGDAEPARLPGYGIVPAGWAR
;
A
#
# COMPACT_ATOMS: atom_id res chain seq x y z
N LEU A 1 7.69 20.25 -8.12
CA LEU A 1 7.05 21.57 -7.95
C LEU A 1 5.70 21.67 -8.66
N VAL A 2 5.61 21.44 -9.98
CA VAL A 2 4.35 21.58 -10.77
C VAL A 2 3.15 20.80 -10.22
N LYS A 3 3.33 19.58 -9.71
CA LYS A 3 2.22 18.75 -9.18
C LYS A 3 1.60 19.29 -7.89
N GLU A 4 2.35 20.09 -7.13
CA GLU A 4 1.95 20.54 -5.79
C GLU A 4 1.31 21.92 -5.80
N THR A 5 1.68 22.75 -6.77
CA THR A 5 1.11 24.09 -6.98
C THR A 5 0.07 24.14 -8.11
N ALA A 6 -0.29 22.99 -8.71
CA ALA A 6 -1.19 22.89 -9.86
C ALA A 6 -2.59 23.50 -9.63
N CYS A 7 -3.04 23.59 -8.39
CA CYS A 7 -4.34 24.14 -8.01
C CYS A 7 -4.28 25.59 -7.52
N LEU A 8 -3.08 26.18 -7.45
CA LEU A 8 -2.91 27.58 -7.08
C LEU A 8 -3.13 28.47 -8.30
N SER A 9 -3.73 29.65 -8.07
CA SER A 9 -3.81 30.68 -9.09
C SER A 9 -2.40 31.03 -9.59
N ALA A 10 -2.28 31.66 -10.76
CA ALA A 10 -0.96 32.08 -11.25
C ALA A 10 -0.26 33.04 -10.27
N GLU A 11 -1.04 33.84 -9.55
CA GLU A 11 -0.57 34.80 -8.53
C GLU A 11 -0.07 34.07 -7.27
N ASP A 12 -0.81 33.07 -6.79
CA ASP A 12 -0.39 32.25 -5.65
C ASP A 12 0.82 31.36 -5.98
N ARG A 13 1.00 30.97 -7.24
CA ARG A 13 2.21 30.26 -7.69
C ARG A 13 3.45 31.15 -7.65
N CYS A 14 3.36 32.37 -8.18
CA CYS A 14 4.45 33.34 -8.05
C CYS A 14 4.79 33.64 -6.60
N ALA A 15 3.79 33.77 -5.73
CA ALA A 15 4.02 34.02 -4.31
C ALA A 15 4.70 32.84 -3.59
N VAL A 16 4.37 31.59 -3.96
CA VAL A 16 5.09 30.39 -3.46
C VAL A 16 6.52 30.34 -3.98
N ASP A 17 6.74 30.70 -5.25
CA ASP A 17 8.08 30.74 -5.83
C ASP A 17 8.93 31.85 -5.19
N GLU A 18 8.36 33.03 -4.90
CA GLU A 18 9.04 34.11 -4.15
C GLU A 18 9.36 33.72 -2.70
N GLU A 19 8.44 33.05 -2.01
CA GLU A 19 8.64 32.57 -0.63
C GLU A 19 9.75 31.50 -0.56
N LEU A 20 9.82 30.60 -1.55
CA LEU A 20 10.86 29.59 -1.63
C LEU A 20 12.20 30.14 -2.16
N ALA A 21 12.17 31.19 -3.00
CA ALA A 21 13.36 31.85 -3.52
C ALA A 21 14.07 32.72 -2.48
N ALA A 22 13.36 33.21 -1.46
CA ALA A 22 13.94 33.97 -0.35
C ALA A 22 14.83 33.10 0.56
N ASP A 23 14.67 31.78 0.54
CA ASP A 23 15.43 30.79 1.32
C ASP A 23 16.70 30.31 0.58
N THR A 24 17.47 31.24 -0.01
CA THR A 24 18.73 30.95 -0.70
C THR A 24 19.77 30.32 0.25
N GLY A 25 19.84 28.99 0.24
CA GLY A 25 20.77 28.17 1.03
C GLY A 25 20.09 27.02 1.80
N THR A 26 18.79 27.11 2.07
CA THR A 26 18.04 26.09 2.85
C THR A 26 17.91 24.75 2.11
N PHE A 27 18.01 24.77 0.78
CA PHE A 27 17.87 23.58 -0.06
C PHE A 27 19.21 23.02 -0.56
N ASP A 28 20.35 23.59 -0.17
CA ASP A 28 21.66 23.03 -0.53
C ASP A 28 21.87 21.68 0.19
N GLY A 29 21.97 20.60 -0.59
CA GLY A 29 22.07 19.23 -0.09
C GLY A 29 20.73 18.59 0.32
N ALA A 30 19.60 19.27 0.13
CA ALA A 30 18.28 18.71 0.40
C ALA A 30 17.85 17.72 -0.69
N GLY A 31 17.40 16.53 -0.28
CA GLY A 31 16.83 15.55 -1.21
C GLY A 31 15.43 15.93 -1.69
N ASP A 32 15.00 15.39 -2.85
CA ASP A 32 13.71 15.68 -3.50
C ASP A 32 12.50 15.67 -2.55
N LYS A 33 12.49 14.77 -1.55
CA LYS A 33 11.41 14.68 -0.55
C LYS A 33 11.33 15.91 0.36
N ALA A 34 12.46 16.50 0.72
CA ALA A 34 12.51 17.68 1.59
C ALA A 34 12.06 18.94 0.84
N ILE A 35 12.48 19.09 -0.42
CA ILE A 35 12.04 20.16 -1.33
C ILE A 35 10.53 20.05 -1.57
N LEU A 36 10.04 18.82 -1.80
CA LEU A 36 8.61 18.57 -1.96
C LEU A 36 7.82 18.92 -0.69
N ALA A 37 8.30 18.51 0.49
CA ALA A 37 7.63 18.84 1.75
C ALA A 37 7.56 20.35 2.02
N ALA A 38 8.63 21.10 1.69
CA ALA A 38 8.65 22.56 1.84
C ALA A 38 7.67 23.25 0.89
N ALA A 39 7.62 22.83 -0.38
CA ALA A 39 6.66 23.34 -1.36
C ALA A 39 5.21 23.04 -0.94
N ARG A 40 4.94 21.83 -0.44
CA ARG A 40 3.62 21.44 0.07
C ARG A 40 3.20 22.26 1.28
N ALA A 41 4.14 22.58 2.17
CA ALA A 41 3.90 23.42 3.34
C ALA A 41 3.61 24.88 2.97
N ALA A 42 4.35 25.45 2.02
CA ALA A 42 4.10 26.80 1.50
C ALA A 42 2.72 26.88 0.81
N ALA A 43 2.38 25.91 -0.04
CA ALA A 43 1.06 25.82 -0.67
C ALA A 43 -0.07 25.68 0.36
N TYR A 44 0.13 24.89 1.43
CA TYR A 44 -0.85 24.72 2.51
C TYR A 44 -1.13 26.02 3.27
N ARG A 45 -0.08 26.84 3.55
CA ARG A 45 -0.25 28.13 4.23
C ARG A 45 -1.10 29.12 3.43
N ARG A 46 -1.00 29.06 2.10
CA ARG A 46 -1.67 30.00 1.19
C ARG A 46 -3.14 29.66 0.96
N ASP A 47 -3.45 28.38 0.78
CA ASP A 47 -4.84 27.93 0.62
C ASP A 47 -5.19 26.70 1.48
N PRO A 48 -5.42 26.91 2.79
CA PRO A 48 -5.80 25.84 3.70
C PRO A 48 -7.16 25.21 3.34
N ARG A 49 -8.06 25.98 2.72
CA ARG A 49 -9.44 25.54 2.43
C ARG A 49 -9.45 24.54 1.28
N THR A 50 -8.80 24.86 0.16
CA THR A 50 -8.69 23.94 -0.98
C THR A 50 -7.93 22.67 -0.61
N VAL A 51 -6.90 22.75 0.23
CA VAL A 51 -6.19 21.53 0.68
C VAL A 51 -7.06 20.67 1.61
N THR A 52 -7.83 21.29 2.51
CA THR A 52 -8.75 20.56 3.40
C THR A 52 -9.90 19.93 2.63
N GLU A 53 -10.49 20.65 1.68
CA GLU A 53 -11.55 20.14 0.80
C GLU A 53 -11.03 18.98 -0.07
N ARG A 54 -9.82 19.10 -0.64
CA ARG A 54 -9.18 17.99 -1.38
C ARG A 54 -8.87 16.79 -0.51
N ALA A 55 -8.41 16.99 0.73
CA ALA A 55 -8.17 15.90 1.67
C ALA A 55 -9.49 15.19 2.02
N SER A 56 -10.57 15.95 2.20
CA SER A 56 -11.91 15.41 2.44
C SER A 56 -12.44 14.64 1.23
N HIS A 57 -12.21 15.15 0.01
CA HIS A 57 -12.59 14.46 -1.23
C HIS A 57 -11.77 13.20 -1.47
N ALA A 58 -10.45 13.24 -1.28
CA ALA A 58 -9.58 12.07 -1.39
C ALA A 58 -9.95 10.98 -0.39
N ALA A 59 -10.46 11.34 0.80
CA ALA A 59 -10.98 10.37 1.74
C ALA A 59 -12.22 9.62 1.21
N THR A 60 -12.98 10.20 0.27
CA THR A 60 -14.12 9.53 -0.38
C THR A 60 -13.68 8.50 -1.42
N GLU A 61 -12.50 8.67 -2.03
CA GLU A 61 -11.93 7.73 -3.01
C GLU A 61 -11.26 6.51 -2.37
N ARG A 62 -11.33 6.38 -1.03
CA ARG A 62 -10.76 5.25 -0.31
C ARG A 62 -11.29 3.92 -0.86
N HIS A 63 -10.38 3.01 -1.15
CA HIS A 63 -10.74 1.70 -1.70
C HIS A 63 -9.65 0.68 -1.42
N VAL A 64 -10.00 -0.59 -1.57
CA VAL A 64 -9.08 -1.72 -1.54
C VAL A 64 -9.13 -2.39 -2.91
N SER A 65 -7.96 -2.65 -3.48
CA SER A 65 -7.82 -3.34 -4.76
C SER A 65 -6.87 -4.53 -4.64
N LEU A 66 -7.06 -5.50 -5.51
CA LEU A 66 -6.26 -6.72 -5.60
C LEU A 66 -5.71 -6.85 -7.02
N ARG A 67 -4.41 -7.08 -7.16
CA ARG A 67 -3.76 -7.29 -8.46
C ARG A 67 -2.87 -8.53 -8.44
N PRO A 68 -2.97 -9.45 -9.41
CA PRO A 68 -2.10 -10.62 -9.50
C PRO A 68 -0.61 -10.22 -9.59
N ALA A 69 0.25 -11.07 -9.03
CA ALA A 69 1.71 -10.98 -9.12
C ALA A 69 2.29 -12.36 -9.53
N PRO A 70 3.57 -12.43 -9.95
CA PRO A 70 4.23 -13.71 -10.21
C PRO A 70 4.22 -14.66 -9.01
N ASP A 71 4.55 -15.92 -9.25
CA ASP A 71 4.75 -16.94 -8.20
C ASP A 71 3.51 -17.19 -7.33
N THR A 72 2.34 -17.02 -7.94
CA THR A 72 1.03 -17.18 -7.29
C THR A 72 0.83 -16.25 -6.08
N MET A 73 1.39 -15.05 -6.15
CA MET A 73 1.25 -13.99 -5.16
C MET A 73 0.29 -12.88 -5.62
N THR A 74 -0.17 -12.04 -4.70
CA THR A 74 -1.05 -10.92 -5.05
C THR A 74 -0.70 -9.66 -4.29
N TYR A 75 -0.89 -8.50 -4.93
CA TYR A 75 -0.79 -7.20 -4.29
C TYR A 75 -2.17 -6.76 -3.79
N LEU A 76 -2.35 -6.77 -2.48
CA LEU A 76 -3.47 -6.12 -1.80
C LEU A 76 -3.09 -4.66 -1.52
N THR A 77 -3.74 -3.71 -2.18
CA THR A 77 -3.46 -2.28 -2.02
C THR A 77 -4.67 -1.57 -1.40
N ALA A 78 -4.45 -0.89 -0.27
CA ALA A 78 -5.46 -0.06 0.37
C ALA A 78 -5.10 1.43 0.22
N LEU A 79 -5.96 2.18 -0.44
CA LEU A 79 -5.91 3.64 -0.46
C LEU A 79 -6.75 4.17 0.71
N LEU A 80 -6.11 4.79 1.69
CA LEU A 80 -6.74 5.21 2.94
C LEU A 80 -6.35 6.66 3.30
N PRO A 81 -7.20 7.35 4.10
CA PRO A 81 -6.76 8.55 4.81
C PRO A 81 -5.47 8.27 5.60
N VAL A 82 -4.50 9.19 5.53
CA VAL A 82 -3.14 8.98 6.08
C VAL A 82 -3.16 8.54 7.54
N ALA A 83 -4.01 9.14 8.39
CA ALA A 83 -4.12 8.76 9.79
C ALA A 83 -4.49 7.28 9.97
N GLN A 84 -5.41 6.77 9.15
CA GLN A 84 -5.84 5.37 9.18
C GLN A 84 -4.75 4.45 8.62
N GLY A 85 -4.13 4.80 7.49
CA GLY A 85 -3.05 4.02 6.89
C GLY A 85 -1.83 3.89 7.81
N VAL A 86 -1.41 4.99 8.44
CA VAL A 86 -0.32 4.99 9.43
C VAL A 86 -0.70 4.18 10.66
N ALA A 87 -1.93 4.29 11.15
CA ALA A 87 -2.40 3.51 12.29
C ALA A 87 -2.32 1.99 12.01
N VAL A 88 -2.80 1.55 10.84
CA VAL A 88 -2.73 0.14 10.41
C VAL A 88 -1.27 -0.32 10.33
N HIS A 89 -0.42 0.41 9.59
CA HIS A 89 0.98 0.03 9.41
C HIS A 89 1.75 0.00 10.73
N ALA A 90 1.51 0.98 11.61
CA ALA A 90 2.15 1.04 12.93
C ALA A 90 1.68 -0.10 13.84
N ALA A 91 0.40 -0.49 13.77
CA ALA A 91 -0.11 -1.63 14.54
C ALA A 91 0.49 -2.97 14.11
N LEU A 92 0.66 -3.18 12.79
CA LEU A 92 1.34 -4.38 12.26
C LEU A 92 2.83 -4.37 12.61
N SER A 93 3.48 -3.22 12.44
CA SER A 93 4.89 -3.01 12.78
C SER A 93 5.17 -3.36 14.24
N ARG A 94 4.43 -2.76 15.19
CA ARG A 94 4.62 -3.03 16.62
C ARG A 94 4.44 -4.49 16.97
N HIS A 95 3.44 -5.14 16.39
CA HIS A 95 3.19 -6.57 16.64
C HIS A 95 4.35 -7.44 16.13
N ALA A 96 4.85 -7.15 14.93
CA ALA A 96 6.01 -7.84 14.39
C ALA A 96 7.28 -7.63 15.24
N ASP A 97 7.48 -6.40 15.74
CA ASP A 97 8.62 -6.08 16.60
C ASP A 97 8.50 -6.81 17.96
N THR A 98 7.29 -6.92 18.54
CA THR A 98 7.05 -7.70 19.76
C THR A 98 7.41 -9.18 19.58
N LEU A 99 6.96 -9.81 18.49
CA LEU A 99 7.23 -11.24 18.25
C LEU A 99 8.72 -11.51 18.01
N ARG A 100 9.39 -10.65 17.24
CA ARG A 100 10.83 -10.81 16.97
C ARG A 100 11.69 -10.64 18.22
N ASN A 101 11.29 -9.77 19.15
CA ASN A 101 12.01 -9.57 20.40
C ASN A 101 11.81 -10.70 21.42
N ALA A 102 10.87 -11.63 21.17
CA ALA A 102 10.59 -12.77 22.05
C ALA A 102 11.58 -13.95 21.89
N GLY A 103 12.52 -13.88 20.94
CA GLY A 103 13.72 -14.74 20.91
C GLY A 103 13.63 -16.06 20.12
N GLU A 104 12.44 -16.50 19.71
CA GLU A 104 12.25 -17.78 18.97
C GLU A 104 11.68 -17.58 17.56
N GLU A 105 11.56 -16.34 17.10
CA GLU A 105 10.91 -16.02 15.83
C GLU A 105 11.88 -16.15 14.64
N THR A 106 11.58 -17.07 13.72
CA THR A 106 12.37 -17.32 12.51
C THR A 106 11.90 -16.50 11.31
N ARG A 107 10.66 -15.99 11.33
CA ARG A 107 10.09 -15.20 10.24
C ARG A 107 10.67 -13.79 10.22
N THR A 108 10.77 -13.25 9.01
CA THR A 108 11.13 -11.85 8.80
C THR A 108 10.01 -10.93 9.30
N ARG A 109 10.38 -9.69 9.63
CA ARG A 109 9.41 -8.65 10.01
C ARG A 109 8.30 -8.47 8.97
N GLY A 110 8.65 -8.54 7.68
CA GLY A 110 7.69 -8.44 6.57
C GLY A 110 6.70 -9.61 6.52
N GLN A 111 7.18 -10.84 6.71
CA GLN A 111 6.33 -12.03 6.79
C GLN A 111 5.33 -11.93 7.95
N ILE A 112 5.81 -11.57 9.15
CA ILE A 112 4.93 -11.43 10.31
C ILE A 112 3.86 -10.36 10.08
N MET A 113 4.24 -9.22 9.50
CA MET A 113 3.28 -8.16 9.16
C MET A 113 2.22 -8.63 8.15
N ALA A 114 2.62 -9.41 7.14
CA ALA A 114 1.72 -9.98 6.14
C ALA A 114 0.75 -11.00 6.76
N ASP A 115 1.26 -11.96 7.53
CA ASP A 115 0.46 -12.96 8.24
C ASP A 115 -0.56 -12.29 9.17
N THR A 116 -0.10 -11.31 9.95
CA THR A 116 -0.94 -10.56 10.89
C THR A 116 -2.03 -9.76 10.19
N LEU A 117 -1.73 -9.19 9.02
CA LEU A 117 -2.72 -8.47 8.21
C LEU A 117 -3.83 -9.42 7.75
N VAL A 118 -3.46 -10.59 7.23
CA VAL A 118 -4.42 -11.62 6.79
C VAL A 118 -5.26 -12.10 7.96
N GLU A 119 -4.63 -12.48 9.07
CA GLU A 119 -5.31 -13.00 10.26
C GLU A 119 -6.31 -11.98 10.83
N ARG A 120 -5.91 -10.72 10.99
CA ARG A 120 -6.81 -9.69 11.53
C ARG A 120 -7.96 -9.33 10.59
N THR A 121 -7.76 -9.42 9.28
CA THR A 121 -8.79 -9.08 8.29
C THR A 121 -9.78 -10.23 8.10
N THR A 122 -9.30 -11.47 8.19
CA THR A 122 -10.11 -12.69 8.00
C THR A 122 -10.66 -13.27 9.30
N GLY A 123 -10.14 -12.85 10.45
CA GLY A 123 -10.49 -13.37 11.77
C GLY A 123 -9.97 -14.78 12.05
N THR A 124 -9.12 -15.34 11.19
CA THR A 124 -8.63 -16.72 11.31
C THR A 124 -7.11 -16.77 11.13
N PRO A 125 -6.35 -17.46 12.00
CA PRO A 125 -4.91 -17.67 11.80
C PRO A 125 -4.63 -18.28 10.43
N ALA A 126 -3.64 -17.73 9.71
CA ALA A 126 -3.31 -18.05 8.31
C ALA A 126 -4.39 -17.73 7.24
N GLY A 127 -5.50 -17.09 7.60
CA GLY A 127 -6.57 -16.71 6.66
C GLY A 127 -7.80 -17.62 6.71
N ILE A 128 -8.81 -17.31 5.89
CA ILE A 128 -10.01 -18.17 5.75
C ILE A 128 -9.58 -19.49 5.08
N SER A 129 -9.69 -20.59 5.82
CA SER A 129 -9.79 -21.93 5.24
C SER A 129 -11.26 -22.17 4.89
N GLY A 130 -11.61 -22.15 3.59
CA GLY A 130 -12.99 -22.36 3.13
C GLY A 130 -13.53 -21.36 2.09
N VAL A 131 -12.67 -20.67 1.35
CA VAL A 131 -13.11 -19.89 0.19
C VAL A 131 -13.38 -20.82 -0.98
N GLU A 132 -14.56 -20.73 -1.59
CA GLU A 132 -14.84 -21.39 -2.87
C GLU A 132 -14.04 -20.69 -3.98
N ILE A 133 -13.06 -21.41 -4.53
CA ILE A 133 -12.32 -20.96 -5.71
C ILE A 133 -12.73 -21.81 -6.91
N GLN A 134 -13.00 -21.13 -8.02
CA GLN A 134 -13.29 -21.80 -9.28
C GLN A 134 -11.96 -22.20 -9.92
N LEU A 135 -11.55 -23.45 -9.76
CA LEU A 135 -10.29 -23.95 -10.29
C LEU A 135 -10.54 -24.90 -11.47
N VAL A 136 -9.91 -24.63 -12.61
CA VAL A 136 -9.99 -25.49 -13.80
C VAL A 136 -8.72 -26.30 -13.91
N MET A 137 -8.82 -27.62 -13.81
CA MET A 137 -7.69 -28.55 -13.91
C MET A 137 -8.12 -29.85 -14.60
N THR A 138 -7.17 -30.63 -15.08
CA THR A 138 -7.47 -31.94 -15.68
C THR A 138 -7.78 -32.97 -14.59
N ASP A 139 -8.54 -33.99 -14.95
CA ASP A 139 -8.86 -35.14 -14.09
C ASP A 139 -7.58 -35.86 -13.61
N ARG A 140 -6.54 -35.87 -14.45
CA ARG A 140 -5.22 -36.42 -14.11
C ARG A 140 -4.52 -35.62 -13.04
N THR A 141 -4.51 -34.29 -13.14
CA THR A 141 -3.95 -33.44 -12.06
C THR A 141 -4.76 -33.59 -10.77
N LEU A 142 -6.08 -33.72 -10.85
CA LEU A 142 -6.96 -33.79 -9.68
C LEU A 142 -6.84 -35.14 -8.96
N PHE A 143 -6.94 -36.25 -9.69
CA PHE A 143 -7.07 -37.59 -9.11
C PHE A 143 -5.81 -38.45 -9.22
N GLN A 144 -4.96 -38.20 -10.22
CA GLN A 144 -3.80 -39.06 -10.52
C GLN A 144 -2.47 -38.41 -10.13
N GLY A 145 -2.51 -37.17 -9.63
CA GLY A 145 -1.34 -36.45 -9.14
C GLY A 145 -0.36 -35.99 -10.22
N ASP A 146 -0.85 -35.81 -11.45
CA ASP A 146 -0.09 -35.24 -12.58
C ASP A 146 0.45 -33.83 -12.24
N ALA A 147 1.51 -33.42 -12.94
CA ALA A 147 2.17 -32.12 -12.78
C ALA A 147 1.57 -31.02 -13.67
N GLU A 148 0.62 -31.36 -14.55
CA GLU A 148 -0.07 -30.39 -15.41
C GLU A 148 -0.75 -29.29 -14.56
N PRO A 149 -0.48 -28.00 -14.84
CA PRO A 149 -0.88 -26.92 -13.96
C PRO A 149 -2.39 -26.61 -14.06
N ALA A 150 -2.96 -26.08 -12.99
CA ALA A 150 -4.36 -25.67 -12.93
C ALA A 150 -4.52 -24.21 -13.36
N ARG A 151 -5.74 -23.80 -13.73
CA ARG A 151 -6.09 -22.43 -14.10
C ARG A 151 -7.10 -21.85 -13.12
N LEU A 152 -6.75 -20.73 -12.53
CA LEU A 152 -7.62 -19.93 -11.67
C LEU A 152 -8.12 -18.70 -12.49
N PRO A 153 -9.43 -18.58 -12.78
CA PRO A 153 -10.00 -17.46 -13.52
C PRO A 153 -9.63 -16.11 -12.90
N GLY A 154 -9.24 -15.15 -13.74
CA GLY A 154 -8.78 -13.82 -13.30
C GLY A 154 -7.35 -13.79 -12.76
N TYR A 155 -6.75 -14.94 -12.45
CA TYR A 155 -5.40 -15.04 -11.91
C TYR A 155 -4.40 -15.61 -12.92
N GLY A 156 -4.78 -16.67 -13.64
CA GLY A 156 -3.92 -17.35 -14.61
C GLY A 156 -3.62 -18.79 -14.22
N ILE A 157 -2.41 -19.25 -14.54
CA ILE A 157 -1.97 -20.63 -14.31
C ILE A 157 -1.34 -20.73 -12.91
N VAL A 158 -1.71 -21.77 -12.15
CA VAL A 158 -1.18 -22.08 -10.82
C VAL A 158 -0.60 -23.50 -10.79
N PRO A 159 0.42 -23.79 -9.96
CA PRO A 159 1.02 -25.12 -9.89
C PRO A 159 0.02 -26.21 -9.47
N ALA A 160 0.16 -27.41 -10.07
CA ALA A 160 -0.63 -28.60 -9.75
C ALA A 160 -0.65 -28.97 -8.24
N GLY A 161 0.46 -28.75 -7.55
CA GLY A 161 0.57 -29.04 -6.12
C GLY A 161 -0.22 -28.11 -5.21
N TRP A 162 -0.70 -26.96 -5.72
CA TRP A 162 -1.51 -26.01 -4.96
C TRP A 162 -3.01 -26.26 -5.14
N ALA A 163 -3.35 -26.95 -6.23
CA ALA A 163 -4.70 -27.30 -6.63
C ALA A 163 -5.27 -28.51 -5.86
N ARG A 164 -4.40 -29.30 -5.23
CA ARG A 164 -4.72 -30.48 -4.43
C ARG A 164 -4.55 -30.19 -2.95
#